data_AF-A0A7S1WYP3-F1
#
_entry.id   AF-A0A7S1WYP3-F1
#
_cell.length_a   1.000
_cell.length_b   1.000
_cell.length_c   1.000
_cell.angle_alpha   90.00
_cell.angle_beta   90.00
_cell.angle_gamma   90.00
#
_symmetry.space_group_name_H-M   'P 1'
#
loop_
_entity.id
_entity.type
_entity.pdbx_description
1 polymer ?
#
loop_
_entity_poly.entity_id
_entity_poly.type
_entity_poly.pdbx_seq_one_letter_code
_entity_poly.pdbx_strand_id
1 'polypeptide(L)'
;ENNGSSDGPPVLPLLGDREALLHTVLQVEERDGAKVARLLNEFTDAELELHLRDNWYDTPLEPGDTLNLLATVEECQDGRRYAHVDFNAGLVVLHPDVLLSGTRVTSGTKCPRQAVIEELFAGDGGSNDKAVLGTMLHELFQAALSSDGDLAAADLTAAVDQIVASSTLMLFEVGLDEATAKAALTEAVPQILKWRALFCRPSPSAAAAVDMGPKGPGAGGLGEQRVAISEVIDIEESIWSPRFGL
;
A
#
# COMPACT_ATOMS: atom_id res chain seq x y z
N GLU A 1 -55.57 -12.15 1.10
CA GLU A 1 -54.75 -11.69 -0.04
C GLU A 1 -53.36 -11.36 0.51
N ASN A 2 -52.36 -12.12 0.07
CA ASN A 2 -50.97 -12.04 0.55
C ASN A 2 -50.23 -10.99 -0.30
N ASN A 3 -49.82 -9.89 0.30
CA ASN A 3 -48.85 -8.96 -0.31
C ASN A 3 -47.44 -9.41 0.12
N GLY A 4 -46.73 -10.07 -0.79
CA GLY A 4 -45.33 -10.41 -0.62
C GLY A 4 -44.46 -9.17 -0.80
N SER A 5 -43.88 -8.69 0.30
CA SER A 5 -42.78 -7.73 0.30
C SER A 5 -41.52 -8.43 -0.21
N SER A 6 -41.09 -8.12 -1.43
CA SER A 6 -39.77 -8.45 -1.94
C SER A 6 -38.75 -7.49 -1.33
N ASP A 7 -38.41 -7.71 -0.07
CA ASP A 7 -37.25 -7.07 0.54
C ASP A 7 -36.01 -7.83 0.04
N GLY A 8 -35.42 -7.32 -1.04
CA GLY A 8 -34.09 -7.73 -1.47
C GLY A 8 -33.07 -7.38 -0.37
N PRO A 9 -31.91 -8.08 -0.32
CA PRO A 9 -30.90 -7.78 0.67
C PRO A 9 -30.53 -6.29 0.60
N PRO A 10 -30.29 -5.62 1.74
CA PRO A 10 -29.90 -4.22 1.76
C PRO A 10 -28.65 -4.05 0.89
N VAL A 11 -28.76 -3.22 -0.15
CA VAL A 11 -27.62 -2.82 -0.97
C VAL A 11 -26.66 -2.08 -0.05
N LEU A 12 -25.56 -2.73 0.30
CA LEU A 12 -24.51 -2.10 1.09
C LEU A 12 -24.03 -0.87 0.31
N PRO A 13 -23.96 0.32 0.94
CA PRO A 13 -23.42 1.49 0.28
C PRO A 13 -21.99 1.16 -0.17
N LEU A 14 -21.72 1.38 -1.45
CA LEU A 14 -20.42 1.11 -2.04
C LEU A 14 -19.37 2.00 -1.34
N LEU A 15 -18.18 1.44 -1.11
CA LEU A 15 -17.12 2.14 -0.40
C LEU A 15 -16.55 3.26 -1.29
N GLY A 16 -16.71 4.52 -0.86
CA GLY A 16 -16.10 5.69 -1.51
C GLY A 16 -16.68 6.04 -2.89
N ASP A 17 -15.85 6.58 -3.79
CA ASP A 17 -16.23 7.07 -5.13
C ASP A 17 -16.50 5.94 -6.15
N ARG A 18 -16.78 4.72 -5.71
CA ARG A 18 -16.84 3.53 -6.59
C ARG A 18 -17.85 3.66 -7.73
N GLU A 19 -18.99 4.29 -7.46
CA GLU A 19 -20.03 4.55 -8.47
C GLU A 19 -19.51 5.39 -9.65
N ALA A 20 -18.55 6.29 -9.40
CA ALA A 20 -17.96 7.14 -10.43
C ALA A 20 -16.75 6.47 -11.13
N LEU A 21 -16.05 5.58 -10.44
CA LEU A 21 -14.76 5.03 -10.90
C LEU A 21 -14.87 3.70 -11.63
N LEU A 22 -15.82 2.84 -11.24
CA LEU A 22 -15.91 1.47 -11.74
C LEU A 22 -16.54 1.43 -13.14
N HIS A 23 -15.85 0.76 -14.05
CA HIS A 23 -16.30 0.55 -15.41
C HIS A 23 -16.03 -0.89 -15.86
N THR A 24 -16.90 -1.39 -16.72
CA THR A 24 -16.76 -2.70 -17.38
C THR A 24 -16.37 -2.48 -18.85
N VAL A 25 -15.37 -3.23 -19.32
CA VAL A 25 -14.89 -3.17 -20.69
C VAL A 25 -15.89 -3.87 -21.61
N LEU A 26 -16.50 -3.13 -22.54
CA LEU A 26 -17.40 -3.70 -23.54
C LEU A 26 -16.66 -4.19 -24.78
N GLN A 27 -15.68 -3.42 -25.22
CA GLN A 27 -14.95 -3.69 -26.47
C GLN A 27 -13.57 -3.05 -26.40
N VAL A 28 -12.59 -3.70 -27.02
CA VAL A 28 -11.23 -3.18 -27.19
C VAL A 28 -10.89 -3.17 -28.67
N GLU A 29 -10.42 -2.04 -29.16
CA GLU A 29 -10.01 -1.82 -30.55
C GLU A 29 -8.62 -1.15 -30.58
N GLU A 30 -7.86 -1.40 -31.63
CA GLU A 30 -6.62 -0.69 -31.90
C GLU A 30 -6.87 0.37 -32.97
N ARG A 31 -6.62 1.64 -32.65
CA ARG A 31 -6.86 2.76 -33.54
C ARG A 31 -5.73 3.76 -33.47
N ASP A 32 -5.15 4.09 -34.64
CA ASP A 32 -4.12 5.13 -34.79
C ASP A 32 -2.90 4.97 -33.85
N GLY A 33 -2.51 3.72 -33.53
CA GLY A 33 -1.40 3.43 -32.62
C GLY A 33 -1.72 3.60 -31.13
N ALA A 34 -2.99 3.78 -30.78
CA ALA A 34 -3.49 3.75 -29.40
C ALA A 34 -4.45 2.56 -29.21
N LYS A 35 -4.48 2.03 -27.98
CA LYS A 35 -5.47 1.03 -27.58
C LYS A 35 -6.69 1.77 -27.06
N VAL A 36 -7.83 1.56 -27.71
CA VAL A 36 -9.09 2.24 -27.40
C VAL A 36 -10.07 1.23 -26.83
N ALA A 37 -10.57 1.48 -25.63
CA ALA A 37 -11.56 0.63 -24.98
C ALA A 37 -12.89 1.38 -24.82
N ARG A 38 -13.99 0.74 -25.19
CA ARG A 38 -15.33 1.22 -24.84
C ARG A 38 -15.70 0.67 -23.48
N LEU A 39 -16.01 1.56 -22.57
CA LEU A 39 -16.30 1.29 -21.18
C LEU A 39 -17.76 1.60 -20.88
N LEU A 40 -18.36 0.79 -20.02
CA LEU A 40 -19.69 1.02 -19.45
C LEU A 40 -19.58 1.17 -17.95
N ASN A 41 -20.08 2.26 -17.40
CA ASN A 41 -20.29 2.38 -15.98
C ASN A 41 -21.64 1.74 -15.61
N GLU A 42 -21.60 0.66 -14.85
CA GLU A 42 -22.80 -0.12 -14.50
C GLU A 42 -23.78 0.63 -13.59
N PHE A 43 -23.32 1.65 -12.87
CA PHE A 43 -24.16 2.41 -11.93
C PHE A 43 -24.88 3.58 -12.59
N THR A 44 -24.21 4.23 -13.54
CA THR A 44 -24.73 5.41 -14.23
C THR A 44 -25.25 5.11 -15.63
N ASP A 45 -25.12 3.86 -16.09
CA ASP A 45 -25.42 3.39 -17.45
C ASP A 45 -24.72 4.25 -18.52
N ALA A 46 -23.55 4.75 -18.15
CA ALA A 46 -22.79 5.74 -18.89
C ALA A 46 -21.72 5.05 -19.74
N GLU A 47 -21.78 5.25 -21.06
CA GLU A 47 -20.67 4.87 -21.93
C GLU A 47 -19.56 5.92 -21.94
N LEU A 48 -18.32 5.44 -22.01
CA LEU A 48 -17.09 6.21 -22.04
C LEU A 48 -16.07 5.55 -22.97
N GLU A 49 -15.30 6.34 -23.72
CA GLU A 49 -14.20 5.85 -24.55
C GLU A 49 -12.84 6.11 -23.88
N LEU A 50 -12.13 5.05 -23.50
CA LEU A 50 -10.81 5.12 -22.87
C LEU A 50 -9.71 4.97 -23.92
N HIS A 51 -8.79 5.93 -23.96
CA HIS A 51 -7.65 5.95 -24.87
C HIS A 51 -6.37 5.72 -24.06
N LEU A 52 -5.76 4.55 -24.25
CA LEU A 52 -4.50 4.17 -23.61
C LEU A 52 -3.31 4.44 -24.55
N ARG A 53 -2.33 5.17 -24.04
CA ARG A 53 -1.11 5.58 -24.75
C ARG A 53 0.15 5.21 -23.98
N ASP A 54 1.30 5.32 -24.66
CA ASP A 54 2.61 5.01 -24.10
C ASP A 54 2.65 3.60 -23.48
N ASN A 55 3.20 3.48 -22.27
CA ASN A 55 3.29 2.21 -21.55
C ASN A 55 1.92 1.63 -21.15
N TRP A 56 0.85 2.44 -21.16
CA TRP A 56 -0.50 1.94 -20.89
C TRP A 56 -1.08 1.15 -22.06
N TYR A 57 -0.50 1.31 -23.26
CA TYR A 57 -0.91 0.54 -24.44
C TYR A 57 -0.85 -0.97 -24.17
N ASP A 58 0.14 -1.45 -23.42
CA ASP A 58 0.36 -2.88 -23.16
C ASP A 58 -0.58 -3.46 -22.09
N THR A 59 -1.49 -2.66 -21.51
CA THR A 59 -2.45 -3.14 -20.51
C THR A 59 -3.32 -4.27 -21.11
N PRO A 60 -3.37 -5.45 -20.48
CA PRO A 60 -4.10 -6.61 -20.99
C PRO A 60 -5.60 -6.48 -20.70
N LEU A 61 -6.29 -5.61 -21.45
CA LEU A 61 -7.74 -5.45 -21.35
C LEU A 61 -8.48 -6.45 -22.25
N GLU A 62 -9.46 -7.14 -21.69
CA GLU A 62 -10.37 -8.02 -22.39
C GLU A 62 -11.84 -7.58 -22.19
N PRO A 63 -12.74 -7.80 -23.17
CA PRO A 63 -14.16 -7.56 -22.99
C PRO A 63 -14.71 -8.38 -21.80
N GLY A 64 -15.39 -7.70 -20.88
CA GLY A 64 -15.90 -8.26 -19.63
C GLY A 64 -15.02 -7.92 -18.41
N ASP A 65 -13.82 -7.38 -18.60
CA ASP A 65 -12.99 -6.95 -17.49
C ASP A 65 -13.58 -5.74 -16.76
N THR A 66 -13.40 -5.72 -15.44
CA THR A 66 -13.74 -4.59 -14.57
C THR A 66 -12.50 -3.76 -14.31
N LEU A 67 -12.60 -2.43 -14.40
CA LEU A 67 -11.51 -1.51 -14.08
C LEU A 67 -11.99 -0.28 -13.32
N ASN A 68 -11.12 0.30 -12.50
CA ASN A 68 -11.30 1.68 -12.04
C ASN A 68 -10.53 2.63 -12.94
N LEU A 69 -11.19 3.71 -13.35
CA LEU A 69 -10.58 4.78 -14.12
C LEU A 69 -10.39 6.02 -13.25
N LEU A 70 -9.13 6.37 -12.99
CA LEU A 70 -8.75 7.59 -12.29
C LEU A 70 -8.15 8.57 -13.30
N ALA A 71 -9.00 9.16 -14.13
CA ALA A 71 -8.61 10.13 -15.14
C ALA A 71 -9.67 11.23 -15.27
N THR A 72 -9.27 12.36 -15.84
CA THR A 72 -10.21 13.41 -16.20
C THR A 72 -11.02 12.93 -17.40
N VAL A 73 -12.35 12.92 -17.26
CA VAL A 73 -13.27 12.62 -18.35
C VAL A 73 -13.58 13.93 -19.09
N GLU A 74 -13.32 13.93 -20.39
CA GLU A 74 -13.67 15.02 -21.29
C GLU A 74 -14.97 14.70 -22.02
N GLU A 75 -15.83 15.70 -22.17
CA GLU A 75 -17.09 15.58 -22.90
C GLU A 75 -17.01 16.37 -24.20
N CYS A 76 -17.14 15.68 -25.32
CA CYS A 76 -17.16 16.28 -26.64
C CYS A 76 -18.51 16.96 -26.89
N GLN A 77 -18.51 17.93 -27.81
CA GLN A 77 -19.73 18.65 -28.23
C GLN A 77 -20.82 17.73 -28.80
N ASP A 78 -20.43 16.55 -29.30
CA ASP A 78 -21.32 15.51 -29.81
C ASP A 78 -21.93 14.62 -28.70
N GLY A 79 -21.71 14.95 -27.42
CA GLY A 79 -22.20 14.19 -26.26
C GLY A 79 -21.42 12.91 -25.95
N ARG A 80 -20.35 12.64 -26.71
CA ARG A 80 -19.45 11.51 -26.45
C ARG A 80 -18.46 11.89 -25.35
N ARG A 81 -18.29 10.99 -24.39
CA ARG A 81 -17.28 11.12 -23.33
C ARG A 81 -16.06 10.30 -23.67
N TYR A 82 -14.89 10.86 -23.41
CA TYR A 82 -13.63 10.15 -23.59
C TYR A 82 -12.66 10.48 -22.44
N ALA A 83 -11.75 9.56 -22.17
CA ALA A 83 -10.71 9.72 -21.18
C ALA A 83 -9.36 9.30 -21.77
N HIS A 84 -8.33 10.07 -21.49
CA HIS A 84 -6.97 9.79 -21.93
C HIS A 84 -6.12 9.36 -20.74
N VAL A 85 -5.38 8.26 -20.91
CA VAL A 85 -4.39 7.80 -19.94
C VAL A 85 -3.07 7.63 -20.67
N ASP A 86 -2.07 8.39 -20.22
CA ASP A 86 -0.74 8.47 -20.81
C ASP A 86 0.35 8.47 -19.72
N PHE A 87 1.61 8.69 -20.10
CA PHE A 87 2.72 8.72 -19.14
C PHE A 87 2.58 9.80 -18.05
N ASN A 88 1.90 10.92 -18.34
CA ASN A 88 1.84 12.08 -17.46
C ASN A 88 0.52 12.18 -16.67
N ALA A 89 -0.56 11.60 -17.18
CA ALA A 89 -1.89 11.80 -16.66
C ALA A 89 -2.74 10.53 -16.69
N GLY A 90 -3.52 10.36 -15.63
CA GLY A 90 -4.47 9.27 -15.49
C GLY A 90 -3.86 8.00 -14.93
N LEU A 91 -4.73 7.13 -14.42
CA LEU A 91 -4.37 5.80 -13.93
C LEU A 91 -5.53 4.85 -14.24
N VAL A 92 -5.19 3.66 -14.74
CA VAL A 92 -6.12 2.54 -14.88
C VAL A 92 -5.75 1.46 -13.89
N VAL A 93 -6.73 1.00 -13.13
CA VAL A 93 -6.59 -0.12 -12.18
C VAL A 93 -7.47 -1.25 -12.69
N LEU A 94 -6.83 -2.29 -13.23
CA LEU A 94 -7.52 -3.49 -13.72
C LEU A 94 -7.88 -4.39 -12.54
N HIS A 95 -9.09 -4.94 -12.55
CA HIS A 95 -9.66 -5.77 -11.47
C HIS A 95 -9.50 -5.13 -10.08
N PRO A 96 -10.14 -3.97 -9.82
CA PRO A 96 -9.96 -3.21 -8.58
C PRO A 96 -10.40 -3.96 -7.30
N ASP A 97 -11.15 -5.06 -7.46
CA ASP A 97 -11.57 -5.94 -6.36
C ASP A 97 -10.50 -6.97 -5.97
N VAL A 98 -9.45 -7.14 -6.78
CA VAL A 98 -8.30 -7.96 -6.44
C VAL A 98 -7.28 -7.07 -5.73
N LEU A 99 -7.29 -7.12 -4.40
CA LEU A 99 -6.39 -6.33 -3.56
C LEU A 99 -5.02 -7.01 -3.47
N LEU A 100 -3.97 -6.28 -3.85
CA LEU A 100 -2.59 -6.73 -3.78
C LEU A 100 -1.81 -5.94 -2.73
N SER A 101 -1.17 -6.62 -1.78
CA SER A 101 -0.31 -5.91 -0.82
C SER A 101 0.87 -5.21 -1.53
N GLY A 102 1.32 -4.08 -0.98
CA GLY A 102 2.46 -3.33 -1.54
C GLY A 102 3.74 -4.17 -1.68
N THR A 103 3.97 -5.12 -0.76
CA THR A 103 5.08 -6.08 -0.86
C THR A 103 4.94 -7.00 -2.06
N ARG A 104 3.73 -7.47 -2.37
CA ARG A 104 3.45 -8.29 -3.57
C ARG A 104 3.69 -7.51 -4.85
N VAL A 105 3.18 -6.29 -4.94
CA VAL A 105 3.42 -5.41 -6.11
C VAL A 105 4.92 -5.22 -6.32
N THR A 106 5.68 -4.96 -5.25
CA THR A 106 7.13 -4.78 -5.31
C THR A 106 7.84 -6.05 -5.77
N SER A 107 7.46 -7.23 -5.28
CA SER A 107 8.02 -8.52 -5.73
C SER A 107 7.76 -8.79 -7.23
N GLY A 108 6.58 -8.38 -7.72
CA GLY A 108 6.18 -8.53 -9.12
C GLY A 108 7.03 -7.73 -10.11
N THR A 109 7.62 -6.61 -9.68
CA THR A 109 8.50 -5.79 -10.53
C THR A 109 9.74 -6.54 -11.01
N LYS A 110 10.24 -7.50 -10.22
CA LYS A 110 11.38 -8.34 -10.59
C LYS A 110 10.95 -9.54 -11.41
N CYS A 111 9.90 -10.23 -10.94
CA CYS A 111 9.38 -11.43 -11.59
C CYS A 111 7.88 -11.59 -11.25
N PRO A 112 6.96 -11.28 -12.20
CA PRO A 112 5.52 -11.42 -11.96
C PRO A 112 5.12 -12.86 -11.62
N ARG A 113 5.76 -13.84 -12.27
CA ARG A 113 5.51 -15.27 -12.00
C ARG A 113 5.89 -15.66 -10.57
N GLN A 114 6.97 -15.11 -10.04
CA GLN A 114 7.39 -15.37 -8.65
C GLN A 114 6.34 -14.85 -7.68
N ALA A 115 5.88 -13.61 -7.86
CA ALA A 115 4.86 -13.00 -7.00
C ALA A 115 3.57 -13.84 -6.95
N VAL A 116 3.10 -14.33 -8.11
CA VAL A 116 1.92 -15.21 -8.18
C VAL A 116 2.14 -16.56 -7.50
N ILE A 117 3.31 -17.18 -7.70
CA ILE A 117 3.64 -18.46 -7.05
C ILE A 117 3.72 -18.28 -5.54
N GLU A 118 4.38 -17.24 -5.06
CA GLU A 118 4.49 -16.97 -3.63
C GLU A 118 3.13 -16.64 -2.98
N GLU A 119 2.15 -16.15 -3.73
CA GLU A 119 0.77 -15.95 -3.27
C GLU A 119 -0.01 -17.26 -3.20
N LEU A 120 -0.01 -18.03 -4.30
CA LEU A 120 -0.76 -19.29 -4.38
C LEU A 120 -0.20 -20.39 -3.46
N PHE A 121 1.11 -20.37 -3.26
CA PHE A 121 1.84 -21.34 -2.45
C PHE A 121 2.49 -20.67 -1.24
N ALA A 122 1.85 -19.62 -0.72
CA ALA A 122 2.15 -19.05 0.59
C ALA A 122 1.90 -20.11 1.68
N GLY A 123 2.80 -21.08 1.82
CA GLY A 123 2.96 -21.82 3.06
C GLY A 123 3.71 -20.96 4.07
N ASP A 124 3.96 -21.51 5.27
CA ASP A 124 4.96 -21.01 6.22
C ASP A 124 6.37 -21.20 5.63
N GLY A 125 6.62 -20.59 4.46
CA GLY A 125 7.90 -20.63 3.77
C GLY A 125 8.95 -20.23 4.79
N GLY A 126 9.73 -21.23 5.22
CA GLY A 126 10.42 -21.21 6.50
C GLY A 126 11.01 -19.84 6.78
N SER A 127 10.54 -19.22 7.86
CA SER A 127 11.14 -17.98 8.32
C SER A 127 12.64 -18.22 8.47
N ASN A 128 13.46 -17.27 8.04
CA ASN A 128 14.89 -17.37 8.32
C ASN A 128 15.22 -16.60 9.60
N ASP A 129 16.39 -16.89 10.14
CA ASP A 129 16.97 -16.20 11.29
C ASP A 129 16.86 -14.67 11.19
N LYS A 130 17.15 -14.09 10.02
CA LYS A 130 17.09 -12.64 9.78
C LYS A 130 15.67 -12.09 9.76
N ALA A 131 14.70 -12.84 9.24
CA ALA A 131 13.30 -12.43 9.16
C ALA A 131 12.69 -12.41 10.56
N VAL A 132 12.94 -13.46 11.38
CA VAL A 132 12.52 -13.49 12.79
C VAL A 132 13.16 -12.34 13.57
N LEU A 133 14.48 -12.15 13.43
CA LEU A 133 15.17 -11.01 14.07
C LEU A 133 14.62 -9.66 13.61
N GLY A 134 14.26 -9.55 12.33
CA GLY A 134 13.59 -8.39 11.76
C GLY A 134 12.26 -8.12 12.48
N THR A 135 11.37 -9.11 12.56
CA THR A 135 10.09 -9.00 13.28
C THR A 135 10.28 -8.55 14.72
N MET A 136 11.21 -9.17 15.45
CA MET A 136 11.50 -8.80 16.85
C MET A 136 12.06 -7.37 16.98
N LEU A 137 12.88 -6.90 16.03
CA LEU A 137 13.37 -5.51 15.97
C LEU A 137 12.24 -4.52 15.68
N HIS A 138 11.31 -4.89 14.80
CA HIS A 138 10.11 -4.10 14.52
C HIS A 138 9.25 -3.95 15.77
N GLU A 139 8.97 -5.04 16.49
CA GLU A 139 8.25 -5.01 17.78
C GLU A 139 8.96 -4.14 18.82
N LEU A 140 10.29 -4.23 18.92
CA LEU A 140 11.07 -3.41 19.85
C LEU A 140 10.97 -1.92 19.51
N PHE A 141 11.01 -1.58 18.22
CA PHE A 141 10.87 -0.21 17.76
C PHE A 141 9.46 0.34 18.01
N GLN A 142 8.42 -0.47 17.81
CA GLN A 142 7.04 -0.13 18.16
C GLN A 142 6.90 0.13 19.67
N ALA A 143 7.45 -0.74 20.52
CA ALA A 143 7.45 -0.52 21.96
C ALA A 143 8.13 0.81 22.37
N ALA A 144 9.21 1.17 21.67
CA ALA A 144 9.87 2.46 21.86
C ALA A 144 8.99 3.66 21.47
N LEU A 145 8.20 3.52 20.40
CA LEU A 145 7.29 4.54 19.90
C LEU A 145 6.03 4.70 20.76
N SER A 146 5.49 3.59 21.27
CA SER A 146 4.29 3.57 22.13
C SER A 146 4.54 4.07 23.56
N SER A 147 5.80 4.20 23.97
CA SER A 147 6.13 4.68 25.31
C SER A 147 5.89 6.18 25.41
N ASP A 148 5.11 6.61 26.40
CA ASP A 148 4.93 8.02 26.73
C ASP A 148 6.14 8.59 27.47
N GLY A 149 6.52 9.83 27.18
CA GLY A 149 7.58 10.54 27.89
C GLY A 149 9.00 10.02 27.62
N ASP A 150 9.93 10.29 28.53
CA ASP A 150 11.34 9.94 28.37
C ASP A 150 11.57 8.42 28.43
N LEU A 151 12.15 7.83 27.37
CA LEU A 151 12.55 6.41 27.37
C LEU A 151 13.86 6.24 28.12
N ALA A 152 13.91 5.34 29.09
CA ALA A 152 15.18 4.83 29.58
C ALA A 152 15.61 3.58 28.80
N ALA A 153 16.93 3.35 28.77
CA ALA A 153 17.48 2.11 28.23
C ALA A 153 17.00 0.87 28.98
N ALA A 154 16.68 1.01 30.27
CA ALA A 154 16.13 -0.07 31.09
C ALA A 154 14.75 -0.53 30.58
N ASP A 155 13.90 0.40 30.13
CA ASP A 155 12.55 0.09 29.63
C ASP A 155 12.64 -0.75 28.34
N LEU A 156 13.51 -0.36 27.40
CA LEU A 156 13.75 -1.14 26.19
C LEU A 156 14.43 -2.48 26.48
N THR A 157 15.31 -2.55 27.47
CA THR A 157 15.93 -3.84 27.86
C THR A 157 14.87 -4.81 28.41
N ALA A 158 13.90 -4.32 29.18
CA ALA A 158 12.77 -5.11 29.63
C ALA A 158 11.86 -5.54 28.46
N ALA A 159 11.63 -4.65 27.49
CA ALA A 159 10.90 -5.00 26.26
C ALA A 159 11.62 -6.08 25.44
N VAL A 160 12.95 -6.02 25.33
CA VAL A 160 13.75 -7.09 24.70
C VAL A 160 13.51 -8.44 25.37
N ASP A 161 13.54 -8.48 26.71
CA ASP A 161 13.30 -9.72 27.45
C ASP A 161 11.89 -10.28 27.20
N GLN A 162 10.90 -9.40 27.13
CA GLN A 162 9.51 -9.78 26.83
C GLN A 162 9.36 -10.32 25.40
N ILE A 163 9.92 -9.63 24.40
CA ILE A 163 9.84 -10.01 22.98
C ILE A 163 10.53 -11.36 22.72
N VAL A 164 11.69 -11.59 23.35
CA VAL A 164 12.39 -12.88 23.25
C VAL A 164 11.54 -14.00 23.85
N ALA A 165 10.95 -13.76 25.03
CA ALA A 165 10.11 -14.75 25.70
C ALA A 165 8.79 -15.05 24.95
N SER A 166 8.21 -14.07 24.25
CA SER A 166 7.01 -14.29 23.41
C SER A 166 7.33 -14.96 22.07
N SER A 167 8.57 -14.88 21.61
CA SER A 167 9.01 -15.37 20.30
C SER A 167 9.65 -16.77 20.31
N THR A 168 9.58 -17.52 21.42
CA THR A 168 10.26 -18.83 21.58
C THR A 168 9.92 -19.82 20.46
N LEU A 169 8.67 -19.87 19.99
CA LEU A 169 8.28 -20.76 18.88
C LEU A 169 8.97 -20.38 17.56
N MET A 170 8.96 -19.10 17.21
CA MET A 170 9.62 -18.60 15.99
C MET A 170 11.14 -18.83 16.04
N LEU A 171 11.76 -18.63 17.20
CA LEU A 171 13.18 -18.90 17.41
C LEU A 171 13.52 -20.39 17.25
N PHE A 172 12.66 -21.26 17.79
CA PHE A 172 12.81 -22.71 17.66
C PHE A 172 12.71 -23.18 16.20
N GLU A 173 11.75 -22.65 15.43
CA GLU A 173 11.57 -22.98 14.02
C GLU A 173 12.80 -22.69 13.16
N VAL A 174 13.51 -21.60 13.47
CA VAL A 174 14.70 -21.17 12.72
C VAL A 174 16.01 -21.67 13.34
N GLY A 175 15.95 -22.37 14.48
CA GLY A 175 17.12 -22.88 15.20
C GLY A 175 18.01 -21.78 15.78
N LEU A 176 17.45 -20.64 16.17
CA LEU A 176 18.18 -19.50 16.75
C LEU A 176 18.05 -19.50 18.28
N ASP A 177 19.19 -19.40 18.97
CA ASP A 177 19.21 -19.35 20.42
C ASP A 177 18.66 -18.01 20.96
N GLU A 178 17.86 -18.06 22.03
CA GLU A 178 17.32 -16.87 22.71
C GLU A 178 18.42 -15.89 23.15
N ALA A 179 19.57 -16.40 23.59
CA ALA A 179 20.71 -15.57 23.98
C ALA A 179 21.27 -14.75 22.81
N THR A 180 21.32 -15.36 21.62
CA THR A 180 21.78 -14.71 20.39
C THR A 180 20.77 -13.64 19.94
N ALA A 181 19.47 -13.99 19.97
CA ALA A 181 18.40 -13.03 19.65
C ALA A 181 18.39 -11.83 20.61
N LYS A 182 18.49 -12.09 21.92
CA LYS A 182 18.58 -11.05 22.95
C LYS A 182 19.79 -10.13 22.75
N ALA A 183 20.97 -10.70 22.46
CA ALA A 183 22.16 -9.90 22.19
C ALA A 183 21.98 -8.97 20.99
N ALA A 184 21.42 -9.48 19.89
CA ALA A 184 21.16 -8.70 18.69
C ALA A 184 20.17 -7.53 18.94
N LEU A 185 19.08 -7.80 19.67
CA LEU A 185 18.12 -6.74 20.04
C LEU A 185 18.72 -5.70 20.98
N THR A 186 19.52 -6.15 21.96
CA THR A 186 20.18 -5.25 22.92
C THR A 186 21.17 -4.32 22.22
N GLU A 187 21.85 -4.78 21.17
CA GLU A 187 22.74 -3.94 20.35
C GLU A 187 22.00 -2.81 19.62
N ALA A 188 20.73 -3.01 19.27
CA ALA A 188 19.91 -2.00 18.62
C ALA A 188 19.39 -0.91 19.58
N VAL A 189 19.24 -1.21 20.88
CA VAL A 189 18.66 -0.30 21.88
C VAL A 189 19.27 1.11 21.86
N PRO A 190 20.61 1.31 21.87
CA PRO A 190 21.20 2.65 21.84
C PRO A 190 20.86 3.44 20.59
N GLN A 191 20.72 2.78 19.43
CA GLN A 191 20.37 3.43 18.18
C GLN A 191 18.90 3.87 18.17
N ILE A 192 18.01 3.03 18.70
CA ILE A 192 16.58 3.36 18.84
C ILE A 192 16.40 4.57 19.76
N LEU A 193 17.07 4.58 20.93
CA LEU A 193 17.04 5.71 21.85
C LEU A 193 17.56 7.01 21.20
N LYS A 194 18.67 6.91 20.47
CA LYS A 194 19.25 8.06 19.76
C LYS A 194 18.30 8.58 18.69
N TRP A 195 17.66 7.69 17.92
CA TRP A 195 16.69 8.05 16.89
C TRP A 195 15.46 8.73 17.51
N ARG A 196 14.89 8.14 18.57
CA ARG A 196 13.73 8.69 19.29
C ARG A 196 14.05 10.08 19.85
N ALA A 197 15.21 10.23 20.49
CA ALA A 197 15.66 11.51 21.04
C ALA A 197 15.89 12.59 19.96
N LEU A 198 16.17 12.20 18.72
CA LEU A 198 16.39 13.12 17.60
C LEU A 198 15.07 13.58 16.95
N PHE A 199 14.14 12.66 16.73
CA PHE A 199 12.94 12.90 15.92
C PHE A 199 11.64 13.02 16.74
N CYS A 200 11.45 12.28 17.83
CA CYS A 200 10.23 12.31 18.63
C CYS A 200 10.25 13.50 19.59
N ARG A 201 9.85 14.66 19.11
CA ARG A 201 9.90 15.95 19.83
C ARG A 201 8.70 16.83 19.45
N PRO A 202 8.29 17.78 20.31
CA PRO A 202 7.28 18.77 19.96
C PRO A 202 7.69 19.69 18.80
N SER A 203 8.99 19.90 18.59
CA SER A 203 9.51 20.74 17.53
C SER A 203 10.83 20.22 16.92
N PRO A 204 11.09 20.46 15.62
CA PRO A 204 12.28 19.98 14.94
C PRO A 204 13.57 20.51 15.54
N SER A 205 14.55 19.61 15.71
CA SER A 205 15.90 20.00 16.13
C SER A 205 16.76 20.45 14.94
N ALA A 206 17.82 21.21 15.21
CA ALA A 206 18.78 21.58 14.17
C ALA A 206 19.53 20.36 13.57
N ALA A 207 19.58 19.23 14.29
CA ALA A 207 20.21 18.01 13.83
C ALA A 207 19.25 17.07 13.07
N ALA A 208 17.94 17.31 13.12
CA ALA A 208 16.92 16.49 12.46
C ALA A 208 16.68 16.93 11.01
N ALA A 209 17.77 17.09 10.25
CA ALA A 209 17.72 17.44 8.83
C ALA A 209 17.55 16.17 7.98
N VAL A 210 16.55 16.15 7.12
CA VAL A 210 16.24 15.05 6.19
C VAL A 210 16.07 15.62 4.80
N ASP A 211 16.74 15.02 3.82
CA ASP A 211 16.55 15.38 2.42
C ASP A 211 15.27 14.75 1.88
N MET A 212 14.28 15.60 1.58
CA MET A 212 12.96 15.22 1.06
C MET A 212 12.90 15.38 -0.48
N GLY A 213 14.03 15.16 -1.15
CA GLY A 213 14.14 15.08 -2.61
C GLY A 213 14.52 16.40 -3.29
N PRO A 214 14.80 16.39 -4.59
CA PRO A 214 15.37 17.54 -5.30
C PRO A 214 14.41 18.76 -5.32
N LYS A 215 14.97 19.96 -5.06
CA LYS A 215 14.25 21.24 -5.22
C LYS A 215 14.27 21.71 -6.67
N GLY A 216 13.12 22.08 -7.23
CA GLY A 216 13.06 22.75 -8.54
C GLY A 216 11.65 22.87 -9.12
N PRO A 217 11.43 23.74 -10.12
CA PRO A 217 10.17 23.80 -10.84
C PRO A 217 9.95 22.47 -11.59
N GLY A 218 8.88 21.76 -11.22
CA GLY A 218 8.57 20.41 -11.73
C GLY A 218 9.15 19.25 -10.89
N ALA A 219 9.99 19.54 -9.90
CA ALA A 219 10.41 18.56 -8.91
C ALA A 219 9.52 18.69 -7.66
N GLY A 220 8.78 17.63 -7.33
CA GLY A 220 7.90 17.60 -6.15
C GLY A 220 8.64 17.50 -4.81
N GLY A 221 9.98 17.51 -4.83
CA GLY A 221 10.82 17.38 -3.64
C GLY A 221 10.94 18.70 -2.87
N LEU A 222 11.04 18.59 -1.54
CA LEU A 222 11.16 19.74 -0.64
C LEU A 222 12.62 20.06 -0.30
N GLY A 223 13.60 19.29 -0.78
CA GLY A 223 15.01 19.33 -0.38
C GLY A 223 15.20 19.07 1.11
N GLU A 224 16.30 19.58 1.65
CA GLU A 224 16.58 19.45 3.09
C GLU A 224 15.49 20.16 3.93
N GLN A 225 14.82 19.37 4.76
CA GLN A 225 13.78 19.78 5.70
C GLN A 225 14.15 19.38 7.11
N ARG A 226 13.70 20.17 8.09
CA ARG A 226 13.80 19.81 9.50
C ARG A 226 12.50 19.17 9.95
N VAL A 227 12.58 17.95 10.47
CA VAL A 227 11.39 17.16 10.80
C VAL A 227 11.32 16.84 12.29
N ALA A 228 10.10 16.71 12.79
CA ALA A 228 9.80 16.20 14.12
C ALA A 228 8.53 15.37 14.07
N ILE A 229 8.50 14.33 14.91
CA ILE A 229 7.36 13.46 15.14
C ILE A 229 6.77 13.89 16.47
N SER A 230 5.61 14.55 16.42
CA SER A 230 4.90 15.03 17.61
C SER A 230 4.17 13.92 18.34
N GLU A 231 3.59 12.99 17.59
CA GLU A 231 2.80 11.89 18.11
C GLU A 231 2.81 10.70 17.14
N VAL A 232 2.50 9.53 17.68
CA VAL A 232 2.26 8.30 16.92
C VAL A 232 0.77 8.04 16.99
N ILE A 233 0.08 8.13 15.84
CA ILE A 233 -1.38 8.02 15.79
C ILE A 233 -1.81 6.55 15.81
N ASP A 234 -1.10 5.71 15.04
CA ASP A 234 -1.39 4.29 14.94
C ASP A 234 -0.11 3.48 14.66
N ILE A 235 -0.17 2.18 14.92
CA ILE A 235 0.91 1.21 14.68
C ILE A 235 0.30 0.02 13.96
N GLU A 236 0.94 -0.43 12.88
CA GLU A 236 0.48 -1.55 12.04
C GLU A 236 -0.92 -1.33 11.41
N GLU A 237 -1.21 -0.08 11.03
CA GLU A 237 -2.44 0.25 10.30
C GLU A 237 -2.53 -0.56 8.99
N SER A 238 -3.62 -1.33 8.88
CA SER A 238 -3.94 -2.14 7.71
C SER A 238 -4.95 -1.39 6.84
N ILE A 239 -4.53 -0.91 5.68
CA ILE A 239 -5.39 -0.15 4.76
C ILE A 239 -5.74 -1.02 3.56
N TRP A 240 -7.04 -1.19 3.29
CA TRP A 240 -7.53 -1.78 2.04
C TRP A 240 -8.08 -0.67 1.15
N SER A 241 -7.61 -0.61 -0.09
CA SER A 241 -7.94 0.41 -1.07
C SER A 241 -8.48 -0.21 -2.37
N PRO A 242 -9.80 -0.48 -2.44
CA PRO A 242 -10.45 -0.87 -3.68
C PRO A 242 -10.32 0.17 -4.80
N ARG A 243 -10.01 1.42 -4.45
CA ARG A 243 -9.73 2.48 -5.42
C ARG A 243 -8.48 2.16 -6.27
N PHE A 244 -7.45 1.58 -5.64
CA PHE A 244 -6.15 1.31 -6.26
C PHE A 244 -5.84 -0.18 -6.47
N GLY A 245 -6.70 -1.08 -5.97
CA GLY A 245 -6.43 -2.52 -5.99
C GLY A 245 -5.30 -2.91 -5.03
N LEU A 246 -5.16 -2.19 -3.91
CA LEU A 246 -4.11 -2.36 -2.91
C LEU A 246 -4.67 -2.71 -1.53
#